data_AF-A0AAP6SGM1-F1
#
_entry.id   AF-A0AAP6SGM1-F1
#
_cell.length_a   1.000
_cell.length_b   1.000
_cell.length_c   1.000
_cell.angle_alpha   90.00
_cell.angle_beta   90.00
_cell.angle_gamma   90.00
#
_symmetry.space_group_name_H-M   'P 1'
#
loop_
_entity.id
_entity.type
_entity.pdbx_description
1 polymer ?
#
loop_
_entity_poly.entity_id
_entity_poly.type
_entity_poly.pdbx_seq_one_letter_code
_entity_poly.pdbx_strand_id
1 'polypeptide(L)'
;MNLTRIFPILLLLSVEYSGVFIAVIADLVSGLRKSRSRGEKCTSWGLRRSVDKLLRYYLALMALSLVDFMAIAAFILLRDSGSVAIPEFPFLTTFGALSLALIEVKSICEKSEDKGDLRRAAGLLSDILSRIPAGFLSRLK
;
A
#
# COMPACT_ATOMS: atom_id res chain seq x y z
N MET A 1 11.69 0.34 -33.87
CA MET A 1 11.48 -0.37 -32.59
C MET A 1 10.48 -1.50 -32.84
N ASN A 2 10.86 -2.77 -32.68
CA ASN A 2 9.98 -3.89 -33.00
C ASN A 2 8.86 -4.01 -31.95
N LEU A 3 7.60 -4.03 -32.39
CA LEU A 3 6.43 -4.11 -31.50
C LEU A 3 6.49 -5.33 -30.57
N THR A 4 7.05 -6.42 -31.06
CA THR A 4 7.26 -7.68 -30.31
C THR A 4 8.17 -7.55 -29.10
N ARG A 5 9.08 -6.56 -29.06
CA ARG A 5 9.96 -6.30 -27.90
C ARG A 5 9.30 -5.41 -26.86
N ILE A 6 8.51 -4.45 -27.31
CA ILE A 6 7.84 -3.47 -26.44
C ILE A 6 6.62 -4.09 -25.76
N PHE A 7 5.91 -4.96 -26.47
CA PHE A 7 4.70 -5.62 -25.96
C PHE A 7 4.87 -6.29 -24.57
N PRO A 8 5.88 -7.13 -24.31
CA PRO A 8 6.06 -7.73 -22.99
C PRO A 8 6.36 -6.69 -21.89
N ILE A 9 7.06 -5.60 -22.22
CA ILE A 9 7.34 -4.51 -21.26
C ILE A 9 6.04 -3.79 -20.90
N LEU A 10 5.20 -3.46 -21.89
CA LEU A 10 3.89 -2.84 -21.66
C LEU A 10 2.94 -3.76 -20.88
N LEU A 11 2.96 -5.05 -21.17
CA LEU A 11 2.19 -6.04 -20.43
C LEU A 11 2.64 -6.11 -18.97
N LEU A 12 3.95 -6.16 -18.72
CA LEU A 12 4.52 -6.15 -17.37
C LEU A 12 4.12 -4.89 -16.59
N LEU A 13 4.31 -3.70 -17.18
CA LEU A 13 3.89 -2.43 -16.56
C LEU A 13 2.39 -2.43 -16.26
N SER A 14 1.56 -2.97 -17.16
CA SER A 14 0.12 -3.08 -16.94
C SER A 14 -0.21 -3.95 -15.73
N VAL A 15 0.48 -5.09 -15.56
CA VAL A 15 0.34 -5.97 -14.40
C VAL A 15 0.80 -5.28 -13.12
N GLU A 16 1.93 -4.58 -13.13
CA GLU A 16 2.49 -3.88 -11.97
C GLU A 16 1.56 -2.79 -11.45
N TYR A 17 1.09 -1.91 -12.34
CA TYR A 17 0.15 -0.85 -12.00
C TYR A 17 -1.17 -1.41 -11.49
N SER A 18 -1.71 -2.43 -12.17
CA SER A 18 -2.94 -3.11 -11.72
C SER A 18 -2.76 -3.79 -10.36
N GLY A 19 -1.59 -4.39 -10.11
CA GLY A 19 -1.27 -5.04 -8.85
C GLY A 19 -1.27 -4.05 -7.68
N VAL A 20 -0.65 -2.89 -7.85
CA VAL A 20 -0.67 -1.82 -6.83
C VAL A 20 -2.09 -1.27 -6.64
N PHE A 21 -2.85 -1.09 -7.72
CA PHE A 21 -4.27 -0.71 -7.61
C PHE A 21 -5.07 -1.72 -6.77
N ILE A 22 -4.96 -3.01 -7.09
CA ILE A 22 -5.65 -4.08 -6.38
C ILE A 22 -5.23 -4.10 -4.89
N ALA A 23 -3.95 -3.90 -4.59
CA ALA A 23 -3.46 -3.83 -3.22
C ALA A 23 -4.08 -2.68 -2.41
N VAL A 24 -4.17 -1.48 -3.00
CA VAL A 24 -4.82 -0.32 -2.36
C VAL A 24 -6.32 -0.56 -2.18
N ILE A 25 -7.00 -1.16 -3.17
CA ILE A 25 -8.42 -1.53 -3.04
C ILE A 25 -8.63 -2.59 -1.95
N ALA A 26 -7.73 -3.57 -1.84
CA ALA A 26 -7.78 -4.57 -0.78
C ALA A 26 -7.65 -3.93 0.61
N ASP A 27 -6.74 -2.95 0.77
CA ASP A 27 -6.60 -2.18 2.03
C ASP A 27 -7.88 -1.40 2.37
N LEU A 28 -8.49 -0.75 1.37
CA LEU A 28 -9.75 -0.02 1.53
C LEU A 28 -10.91 -0.95 1.90
N VAL A 29 -11.12 -2.05 1.16
CA VAL A 29 -12.20 -3.01 1.43
C VAL A 29 -12.02 -3.64 2.81
N SER A 30 -10.78 -4.00 3.19
CA SER A 30 -10.47 -4.51 4.53
C SER A 30 -10.82 -3.48 5.61
N GLY A 31 -10.45 -2.21 5.40
CA GLY A 31 -10.80 -1.11 6.31
C GLY A 31 -12.31 -0.90 6.46
N LEU A 32 -13.06 -0.90 5.34
CA LEU A 32 -14.50 -0.70 5.33
C LEU A 32 -15.26 -1.86 5.98
N ARG A 33 -14.90 -3.11 5.66
CA ARG A 33 -15.50 -4.31 6.28
C ARG A 33 -15.33 -4.28 7.80
N LYS A 34 -14.13 -3.94 8.28
CA LYS A 34 -13.81 -3.84 9.71
C LYS A 34 -14.53 -2.69 10.41
N SER A 35 -14.72 -1.54 9.74
CA SER A 35 -15.50 -0.42 10.30
C SER A 35 -16.97 -0.81 10.48
N ARG A 36 -17.55 -1.43 9.45
CA ARG A 36 -18.94 -1.87 9.45
C ARG A 36 -19.23 -2.91 10.54
N SER A 37 -18.32 -3.86 10.76
CA SER A 37 -18.47 -4.87 11.81
C SER A 37 -18.42 -4.29 13.24
N ARG A 38 -18.03 -3.02 13.40
CA ARG A 38 -17.91 -2.33 14.70
C ARG A 38 -19.02 -1.33 14.95
N GLY A 39 -19.91 -1.11 13.98
CA GLY A 39 -20.92 -0.05 14.05
C GLY A 39 -20.32 1.37 14.00
N GLU A 40 -19.04 1.52 13.62
CA GLU A 40 -18.41 2.81 13.42
C GLU A 40 -18.97 3.47 12.15
N LYS A 41 -19.19 4.80 12.16
CA LYS A 41 -19.67 5.52 10.99
C LYS A 41 -18.61 5.46 9.88
N CYS A 42 -18.95 4.86 8.74
CA CYS A 42 -18.15 4.99 7.53
C CYS A 42 -18.20 6.43 7.03
N THR A 43 -17.12 7.18 7.24
CA THR A 43 -16.99 8.55 6.75
C THR A 43 -16.31 8.58 5.38
N SER A 44 -16.59 9.63 4.60
CA SER A 44 -15.93 9.88 3.31
C SER A 44 -14.40 10.06 3.42
N TRP A 45 -13.90 10.29 4.64
CA TRP A 45 -12.49 10.44 4.94
C TRP A 45 -11.66 9.20 4.55
N GLY A 46 -12.17 7.98 4.78
CA GLY A 46 -11.45 6.74 4.43
C GLY A 46 -11.27 6.56 2.92
N LEU A 47 -12.27 6.98 2.14
CA LEU A 47 -12.21 6.95 0.68
C LEU A 47 -11.22 8.00 0.16
N ARG A 48 -11.28 9.24 0.67
CA ARG A 48 -10.33 10.31 0.32
C ARG A 48 -8.88 9.89 0.61
N ARG A 49 -8.63 9.29 1.78
CA ARG A 49 -7.32 8.74 2.14
C ARG A 49 -6.82 7.69 1.14
N SER A 50 -7.71 6.85 0.61
CA SER A 50 -7.35 5.81 -0.36
C SER A 50 -7.06 6.41 -1.74
N VAL A 51 -7.79 7.46 -2.14
CA VAL A 51 -7.48 8.25 -3.35
C VAL A 51 -6.12 8.93 -3.22
N ASP A 52 -5.82 9.53 -2.06
CA ASP A 52 -4.52 10.16 -1.81
C ASP A 52 -3.36 9.14 -1.84
N LYS A 53 -3.58 7.93 -1.31
CA LYS A 53 -2.63 6.82 -1.44
C LYS A 53 -2.40 6.47 -2.90
N LEU A 54 -3.48 6.28 -3.66
CA LEU A 54 -3.41 5.92 -5.06
C LEU A 54 -2.65 6.97 -5.87
N LEU A 55 -2.95 8.25 -5.66
CA LEU A 55 -2.27 9.36 -6.32
C LEU A 55 -0.76 9.35 -6.02
N ARG A 56 -0.38 9.21 -4.75
CA ARG A 56 1.04 9.15 -4.34
C ARG A 56 1.75 7.96 -4.96
N TYR A 57 1.12 6.79 -4.96
CA TYR A 57 1.71 5.55 -5.44
C TYR A 57 1.85 5.55 -6.96
N TYR A 58 0.84 6.04 -7.68
CA TYR A 58 0.89 6.16 -9.13
C TYR A 58 1.88 7.22 -9.59
N LEU A 59 2.00 8.35 -8.89
CA LEU A 59 3.03 9.35 -9.19
C LEU A 59 4.43 8.78 -8.97
N ALA A 60 4.64 8.03 -7.87
CA ALA A 60 5.91 7.35 -7.63
C ALA A 60 6.24 6.32 -8.73
N LEU A 61 5.29 5.44 -9.07
CA LEU A 61 5.46 4.45 -10.15
C LEU A 61 5.71 5.11 -11.50
N MET A 62 5.03 6.23 -11.80
CA MET A 62 5.24 6.97 -13.04
C MET A 62 6.65 7.56 -13.10
N ALA A 63 7.16 8.09 -11.99
CA ALA A 63 8.53 8.58 -11.93
C ALA A 63 9.55 7.44 -12.15
N LEU A 64 9.36 6.29 -11.51
CA LEU A 64 10.22 5.12 -11.71
C LEU A 64 10.15 4.59 -13.15
N SER A 65 8.95 4.51 -13.72
CA SER A 65 8.73 4.05 -15.10
C SER A 65 9.37 4.99 -16.12
N LEU A 66 9.39 6.28 -15.84
CA LEU A 66 10.07 7.24 -16.70
C LEU A 66 11.60 7.01 -16.68
N VAL A 67 12.18 6.74 -15.51
CA VAL A 67 13.61 6.43 -15.38
C VAL A 67 13.95 5.12 -16.10
N ASP A 68 13.15 4.07 -15.89
CA ASP A 68 13.33 2.79 -16.60
C ASP A 68 13.18 2.96 -18.12
N PHE A 69 12.21 3.75 -18.58
CA PHE A 69 12.05 4.06 -20.00
C PHE A 69 13.30 4.73 -20.57
N MET A 70 13.87 5.72 -19.87
CA MET A 70 15.10 6.38 -20.29
C MET A 70 16.28 5.40 -20.32
N ALA A 71 16.42 4.54 -19.32
CA ALA A 71 17.48 3.54 -19.24
C ALA A 71 17.37 2.50 -20.37
N ILE A 72 16.19 1.94 -20.59
CA ILE A 72 15.92 0.97 -21.66
C ILE A 72 16.17 1.61 -23.03
N ALA A 73 15.70 2.85 -23.25
CA ALA A 73 15.96 3.57 -24.49
C ALA A 73 17.47 3.77 -24.72
N ALA A 74 18.23 4.16 -23.70
CA ALA A 74 19.68 4.29 -23.79
C ALA A 74 20.36 2.94 -24.10
N PHE A 75 19.92 1.85 -23.48
CA PHE A 75 20.47 0.51 -23.76
C PHE A 75 20.16 0.02 -25.16
N ILE A 76 18.98 0.31 -25.71
CA ILE A 76 18.64 0.00 -27.10
C ILE A 76 19.59 0.74 -28.04
N LEU A 77 19.83 2.04 -27.81
CA LEU A 77 20.75 2.84 -28.64
C LEU A 77 22.20 2.35 -28.55
N LEU A 78 22.68 1.98 -27.36
CA LEU A 78 24.05 1.50 -27.17
C LEU A 78 24.27 0.07 -27.69
N ARG A 79 23.21 -0.74 -27.79
CA ARG A 79 23.29 -2.10 -28.30
C ARG A 79 23.61 -2.12 -29.80
N ASP A 80 23.14 -1.14 -30.56
CA ASP A 80 23.48 -0.99 -31.99
C ASP A 80 24.98 -0.70 -32.21
N SER A 81 25.67 -0.20 -31.18
CA SER A 81 27.13 0.03 -31.18
C SER A 81 27.97 -1.20 -30.82
N GLY A 82 27.34 -2.36 -30.53
CA GLY A 82 28.02 -3.62 -30.20
C GLY A 82 28.55 -3.73 -28.77
N SER A 83 28.26 -2.77 -27.90
CA SER A 83 29.01 -2.56 -26.66
C SER A 83 28.50 -3.34 -25.45
N VAL A 84 27.18 -3.55 -25.30
CA VAL A 84 26.61 -4.21 -24.11
C VAL A 84 25.26 -4.88 -24.42
N ALA A 85 25.04 -6.08 -23.91
CA ALA A 85 23.76 -6.79 -23.97
C ALA A 85 23.04 -6.76 -22.60
N ILE A 86 22.49 -5.61 -22.22
CA ILE A 86 21.62 -5.49 -21.03
C ILE A 86 20.19 -5.93 -21.42
N PRO A 87 19.46 -6.65 -20.55
CA PRO A 87 18.05 -6.96 -20.77
C PRO A 87 17.16 -5.70 -20.76
N GLU A 88 16.18 -5.67 -21.65
CA GLU A 88 15.18 -4.60 -21.79
C GLU A 88 14.09 -4.78 -20.71
N PHE A 89 14.41 -4.51 -19.44
CA PHE A 89 13.54 -4.77 -18.28
C PHE A 89 13.38 -3.55 -17.35
N PRO A 90 12.16 -3.19 -16.89
CA PRO A 90 11.90 -2.02 -16.05
C PRO A 90 12.16 -2.31 -14.57
N PHE A 91 13.43 -2.44 -14.19
CA PHE A 91 13.83 -2.86 -12.85
C PHE A 91 13.26 -1.97 -11.74
N LEU A 92 13.32 -0.65 -11.89
CA LEU A 92 12.93 0.27 -10.83
C LEU A 92 11.42 0.23 -10.58
N THR A 93 10.61 0.20 -11.65
CA THR A 93 9.16 0.09 -11.55
C THR A 93 8.76 -1.24 -10.94
N THR A 94 9.39 -2.35 -11.32
CA THR A 94 9.11 -3.66 -10.71
C THR A 94 9.36 -3.65 -9.21
N PHE A 95 10.52 -3.17 -8.76
CA PHE A 95 10.83 -3.08 -7.34
C PHE A 95 9.92 -2.09 -6.61
N GLY A 96 9.59 -0.96 -7.24
CA GLY A 96 8.66 0.03 -6.71
C GLY A 96 7.26 -0.55 -6.51
N ALA A 97 6.73 -1.23 -7.52
CA ALA A 97 5.40 -1.85 -7.48
C ALA A 97 5.33 -2.94 -6.41
N LEU A 98 6.35 -3.82 -6.35
CA LEU A 98 6.44 -4.84 -5.32
C LEU A 98 6.47 -4.22 -3.92
N SER A 99 7.30 -3.19 -3.71
CA SER A 99 7.43 -2.52 -2.42
C SER A 99 6.11 -1.88 -1.98
N LEU A 100 5.43 -1.17 -2.88
CA LEU A 100 4.14 -0.54 -2.61
C LEU A 100 3.04 -1.56 -2.29
N ALA A 101 3.00 -2.68 -3.02
CA ALA A 101 2.07 -3.76 -2.73
C ALA A 101 2.32 -4.38 -1.35
N LEU A 102 3.59 -4.63 -1.00
CA LEU A 102 3.97 -5.15 0.31
C LEU A 102 3.60 -4.20 1.46
N ILE A 103 3.74 -2.88 1.27
CA ILE A 103 3.32 -1.87 2.26
C ILE A 103 1.81 -1.98 2.54
N GLU A 104 0.97 -2.15 1.52
CA GLU A 104 -0.47 -2.28 1.71
C GLU A 104 -0.86 -3.62 2.37
N VAL A 105 -0.20 -4.71 2.00
CA VAL A 105 -0.37 -6.00 2.69
C VAL A 105 -0.02 -5.87 4.17
N LYS A 106 1.12 -5.24 4.48
CA LYS A 106 1.54 -4.98 5.87
C LYS A 106 0.53 -4.09 6.61
N SER A 107 0.04 -3.02 5.98
CA SER A 107 -1.02 -2.14 6.52
C SER A 107 -2.29 -2.92 6.90
N ILE A 108 -2.69 -3.90 6.09
CA ILE A 108 -3.85 -4.74 6.38
C ILE A 108 -3.62 -5.59 7.64
N CYS A 109 -2.43 -6.19 7.77
CA CYS A 109 -2.01 -7.02 8.90
C CYS A 109 -1.96 -6.22 10.20
N GLU A 110 -1.28 -5.07 10.21
CA GLU A 110 -1.15 -4.20 11.39
C GLU A 110 -2.51 -3.73 11.91
N LYS A 111 -3.43 -3.36 11.00
CA LYS A 111 -4.80 -2.97 11.36
C LYS A 111 -5.60 -4.09 12.06
N SER A 112 -5.20 -5.36 11.93
CA SER A 112 -5.81 -6.48 12.66
C SER A 112 -5.31 -6.57 14.09
N GLU A 113 -4.00 -6.42 14.28
CA GLU A 113 -3.33 -6.61 15.57
C GLU A 113 -3.59 -5.44 16.51
N ASP A 114 -3.31 -4.21 16.07
CA ASP A 114 -3.36 -3.00 16.89
C ASP A 114 -4.77 -2.73 17.46
N LYS A 115 -5.79 -3.00 16.63
CA LYS A 115 -7.19 -2.88 17.06
C LYS A 115 -7.64 -4.01 17.99
N GLY A 116 -6.95 -5.14 18.04
CA GLY A 116 -7.18 -6.23 18.99
C GLY A 116 -6.65 -5.88 20.37
N ASP A 117 -5.44 -5.33 20.43
CA ASP A 117 -4.79 -4.93 21.67
C ASP A 117 -5.48 -3.74 22.35
N LEU A 118 -5.94 -2.76 21.56
CA LEU A 118 -6.73 -1.64 22.10
C LEU A 118 -8.04 -2.12 22.76
N ARG A 119 -8.70 -3.14 22.20
CA ARG A 119 -9.91 -3.74 22.77
C ARG A 119 -9.63 -4.48 24.07
N ARG A 120 -8.52 -5.22 24.14
CA ARG A 120 -8.09 -5.89 25.38
C ARG A 120 -7.78 -4.87 26.47
N ALA A 121 -7.03 -3.81 26.14
CA ALA A 121 -6.74 -2.73 27.07
C ALA A 121 -8.02 -2.05 27.59
N ALA A 122 -8.98 -1.76 26.70
CA ALA A 122 -10.26 -1.18 27.10
C ALA A 122 -11.07 -2.10 28.03
N GLY A 123 -11.10 -3.40 27.76
CA GLY A 123 -11.77 -4.38 28.62
C GLY A 123 -11.12 -4.50 30.01
N LEU A 124 -9.78 -4.52 30.07
CA LEU A 124 -9.06 -4.50 31.34
C LEU A 124 -9.32 -3.22 32.14
N LEU A 125 -9.38 -2.08 31.46
CA LEU A 125 -9.69 -0.80 32.10
C LEU A 125 -11.12 -0.78 32.66
N SER A 126 -12.11 -1.32 31.93
CA SER A 126 -13.48 -1.42 32.43
C SER A 126 -13.58 -2.38 33.61
N ASP A 127 -12.85 -3.49 33.60
CA ASP A 127 -12.81 -4.45 34.70
C ASP A 127 -12.20 -3.81 35.96
N ILE A 128 -11.09 -3.07 35.82
CA ILE A 128 -10.49 -2.34 36.95
C ILE A 128 -11.47 -1.30 37.49
N LEU A 129 -12.07 -0.48 36.62
CA LEU A 129 -13.04 0.55 37.03
C LEU A 129 -14.24 -0.06 37.77
N SER A 130 -14.71 -1.24 37.34
CA SER A 130 -15.83 -1.94 38.00
C SER A 130 -15.48 -2.48 39.39
N ARG A 131 -14.19 -2.72 39.66
CA ARG A 131 -13.68 -3.26 40.93
C ARG A 131 -13.17 -2.18 41.90
N ILE A 132 -13.05 -0.92 41.47
CA ILE A 132 -12.66 0.18 42.34
C ILE A 132 -13.83 0.52 43.28
N PRO A 133 -13.69 0.38 44.61
CA PRO A 133 -14.74 0.74 45.54
C PRO A 133 -14.99 2.25 45.50
N ALA A 134 -16.27 2.65 45.50
CA ALA A 134 -16.73 4.04 45.35
C ALA A 134 -16.09 5.04 46.35
N GLY A 135 -15.52 4.56 47.47
CA GLY A 135 -14.81 5.37 48.46
C GLY A 135 -13.36 5.74 48.13
N PHE A 136 -12.77 5.25 47.03
CA PHE A 136 -11.41 5.63 46.63
C PHE A 136 -11.36 6.98 45.90
N LEU A 137 -12.37 7.27 45.06
CA LEU A 137 -12.48 8.54 44.33
C LEU A 137 -12.76 9.73 45.25
N SER A 138 -13.31 9.52 46.45
CA SER A 138 -13.54 10.58 47.44
C SER A 138 -12.29 10.95 48.26
N ARG A 139 -11.20 10.16 48.17
CA ARG A 139 -9.90 10.44 48.83
C ARG A 139 -8.89 11.17 47.93
N LEU A 140 -9.22 11.38 46.65
CA LEU A 140 -8.39 12.09 45.67
C LEU A 140 -8.82 13.56 45.47
N LYS A 141 -9.79 14.05 46.25
CA LYS A 141 -10.12 15.46 46.39
C LYS A 141 -9.43 16.06 47.60
#